data_AF-A0A2E2TF07-F1
#
_entry.id   AF-A0A2E2TF07-F1
#
_cell.length_a   1.000
_cell.length_b   1.000
_cell.length_c   1.000
_cell.angle_alpha   90.00
_cell.angle_beta   90.00
_cell.angle_gamma   90.00
#
_symmetry.space_group_name_H-M   'P 1'
#
loop_
_entity.id
_entity.type
_entity.pdbx_description
1 polymer ?
#
loop_
_entity_poly.entity_id
_entity_poly.type
_entity_poly.pdbx_seq_one_letter_code
_entity_poly.pdbx_strand_id
1 'polypeptide(L)'
;MDDSLYSRYMHMANVNEGLVSPVGRIWRYLRKNQPTVDLYTADESHPSATGSYVAMCAFYTTIFHKDPTAITYDYTVKAADTKIIREAVKLIVFDSLSNWNVGKFDPKPNFSFTQKKDSIEVSNASSYSTNYSWTFGDGNSSNLQNPTHVYNSIGQFNLKLEAEQCGVKSSFSKTVVVIELSKKDTVIQDTTKNDTSAVSIKEIGLNRKLAIAPNPANNTINIIGAYHSIIYTIYDITGSVKIIGRLEAGNDSIDITDLSDGIYLIRLSNADLSPQTHRIVKQ
;
A
#
# COMPACT_ATOMS: atom_id res chain seq x y z
N MET A 1 22.31 8.76 39.35
CA MET A 1 20.96 9.37 39.25
C MET A 1 20.49 9.37 37.80
N ASP A 2 21.29 9.93 36.88
CA ASP A 2 20.95 10.08 35.45
C ASP A 2 20.67 8.78 34.71
N ASP A 3 21.44 7.72 34.95
CA ASP A 3 21.24 6.44 34.27
C ASP A 3 19.94 5.76 34.74
N SER A 4 19.52 6.03 35.99
CA SER A 4 18.22 5.61 36.52
C SER A 4 17.08 6.39 35.85
N LEU A 5 17.21 7.72 35.69
CA LEU A 5 16.22 8.52 34.97
C LEU A 5 16.05 8.01 33.54
N TYR A 6 17.15 7.82 32.81
CA TYR A 6 17.12 7.25 31.46
C TYR A 6 16.37 5.91 31.42
N SER A 7 16.73 4.97 32.31
CA SER A 7 16.07 3.67 32.37
C SER A 7 14.56 3.79 32.63
N ARG A 8 14.14 4.68 33.54
CA ARG A 8 12.73 4.88 33.88
C ARG A 8 11.94 5.50 32.72
N TYR A 9 12.48 6.52 32.05
CA TYR A 9 11.82 7.11 30.88
C TYR A 9 11.71 6.11 29.72
N MET A 10 12.78 5.38 29.42
CA MET A 10 12.73 4.36 28.36
C MET A 10 11.80 3.20 28.71
N HIS A 11 11.73 2.79 29.98
CA HIS A 11 10.77 1.78 30.40
C HIS A 11 9.34 2.26 30.20
N MET A 12 9.00 3.47 30.68
CA MET A 12 7.68 4.06 30.50
C MET A 12 7.32 4.21 29.02
N ALA A 13 8.26 4.69 28.21
CA ALA A 13 8.07 4.84 26.77
C ALA A 13 7.79 3.49 26.09
N ASN A 14 8.54 2.44 26.41
CA ASN A 14 8.30 1.12 25.81
C ASN A 14 6.97 0.50 26.24
N VAL A 15 6.56 0.68 27.50
CA VAL A 15 5.28 0.17 28.01
C VAL A 15 4.07 0.88 27.37
N ASN A 16 4.25 2.14 26.94
CA ASN A 16 3.19 2.95 26.34
C ASN A 16 3.36 3.18 24.84
N GLU A 17 4.25 2.42 24.17
CA GLU A 17 4.53 2.57 22.73
C GLU A 17 4.89 4.02 22.32
N GLY A 18 5.60 4.73 23.20
CA GLY A 18 5.99 6.11 23.04
C GLY A 18 7.44 6.31 22.60
N LEU A 19 7.69 7.45 21.96
CA LEU A 19 9.03 7.98 21.74
C LEU A 19 9.52 8.78 22.96
N VAL A 20 10.82 9.05 23.03
CA VAL A 20 11.44 9.88 24.08
C VAL A 20 12.21 11.03 23.46
N SER A 21 11.96 12.26 23.89
CA SER A 21 12.85 13.39 23.57
C SER A 21 13.93 13.54 24.64
N PRO A 22 15.22 13.31 24.33
CA PRO A 22 16.27 13.16 25.34
C PRO A 22 16.90 14.48 25.79
N VAL A 23 16.08 15.50 26.10
CA VAL A 23 16.54 16.85 26.47
C VAL A 23 17.58 16.80 27.59
N GLY A 24 17.31 16.06 28.67
CA GLY A 24 18.23 15.91 29.80
C GLY A 24 19.58 15.28 29.42
N ARG A 25 19.61 14.39 28.42
CA ARG A 25 20.86 13.78 27.94
C ARG A 25 21.72 14.78 27.18
N ILE A 26 21.07 15.66 26.40
CA ILE A 26 21.73 16.74 25.66
C ILE A 26 22.28 17.78 26.63
N TRP A 27 21.49 18.14 27.65
CA TRP A 27 21.94 19.00 28.75
C TRP A 27 23.16 18.44 29.47
N ARG A 28 23.16 17.15 29.82
CA ARG A 28 24.32 16.48 30.44
C ARG A 28 25.56 16.56 29.55
N TYR A 29 25.40 16.34 28.24
CA TYR A 29 26.50 16.44 27.27
C TYR A 29 27.05 17.88 27.20
N LEU A 30 26.18 18.88 27.09
CA LEU A 30 26.58 20.28 26.99
C LEU A 30 27.26 20.77 28.28
N ARG A 31 26.72 20.47 29.47
CA ARG A 31 27.38 20.82 30.74
C ARG A 31 28.79 20.25 30.86
N LYS A 32 29.01 19.03 30.34
CA LYS A 32 30.31 18.36 30.41
C LYS A 32 31.31 18.91 29.38
N ASN A 33 30.87 19.16 28.15
CA ASN A 33 31.78 19.45 27.03
C ASN A 33 31.79 20.93 26.60
N GLN A 34 30.79 21.70 27.01
CA GLN A 34 30.56 23.10 26.62
C GLN A 34 30.06 23.90 27.85
N PRO A 35 30.83 23.95 28.95
CA PRO A 35 30.38 24.50 30.24
C PRO A 35 30.09 26.01 30.20
N THR A 36 30.53 26.71 29.15
CA THR A 36 30.25 28.14 28.94
C THR A 36 28.85 28.42 28.38
N VAL A 37 28.15 27.38 27.91
CA VAL A 37 26.76 27.49 27.44
C VAL A 37 25.85 27.57 28.67
N ASP A 38 25.22 28.72 28.85
CA ASP A 38 24.36 29.00 30.00
C ASP A 38 22.99 28.31 29.87
N LEU A 39 22.81 27.17 30.52
CA LEU A 39 21.61 26.34 30.35
C LEU A 39 20.48 26.63 31.35
N TYR A 40 20.76 27.26 32.49
CA TYR A 40 19.82 27.42 33.58
C TYR A 40 19.80 28.83 34.13
N THR A 41 18.68 29.23 34.71
CA THR A 41 18.57 30.50 35.44
C THR A 41 19.35 30.41 36.77
N ALA A 42 19.38 31.50 37.53
CA ALA A 42 20.11 31.58 38.80
C ALA A 42 19.66 30.57 39.88
N ASP A 43 18.54 29.86 39.68
CA ASP A 43 18.07 28.79 40.58
C ASP A 43 18.70 27.40 40.26
N GLU A 44 19.61 27.36 39.27
CA GLU A 44 20.34 26.17 38.84
C GLU A 44 19.47 25.01 38.34
N SER A 45 18.19 25.25 38.11
CA SER A 45 17.18 24.22 37.85
C SER A 45 16.30 24.54 36.65
N HIS A 46 15.74 25.75 36.57
CA HIS A 46 14.89 26.15 35.46
C HIS A 46 15.72 26.49 34.22
N PRO A 47 15.22 26.16 33.02
CA PRO A 47 15.93 26.44 31.79
C PRO A 47 16.03 27.95 31.52
N SER A 48 17.24 28.39 31.14
CA SER A 48 17.45 29.70 30.53
C SER A 48 16.80 29.73 29.12
N ALA A 49 16.88 30.88 28.43
CA ALA A 49 16.50 30.95 27.01
C ALA A 49 17.28 29.93 26.16
N THR A 50 18.58 29.77 26.43
CA THR A 50 19.45 28.80 25.77
C THR A 50 19.11 27.36 26.16
N GLY A 51 18.82 27.09 27.44
CA GLY A 51 18.35 25.78 27.89
C GLY A 51 17.02 25.36 27.25
N SER A 52 16.10 26.32 27.08
CA SER A 52 14.83 26.12 26.37
C SER A 52 15.05 25.87 24.88
N TYR A 53 16.04 26.53 24.28
CA TYR A 53 16.44 26.30 22.89
C TYR A 53 16.93 24.87 22.63
N VAL A 54 17.64 24.27 23.60
CA VAL A 54 18.01 22.84 23.55
C VAL A 54 16.77 21.95 23.49
N ALA A 55 15.79 22.21 24.37
CA ALA A 55 14.53 21.44 24.38
C ALA A 55 13.79 21.58 23.05
N MET A 56 13.70 22.79 22.51
CA MET A 56 13.09 23.05 21.21
C MET A 56 13.76 22.26 20.08
N CYS A 57 15.09 22.28 19.98
CA CYS A 57 15.82 21.53 18.94
C CYS A 57 15.62 20.02 19.10
N ALA A 58 15.62 19.52 20.33
CA ALA A 58 15.36 18.11 20.62
C ALA A 58 13.95 17.70 20.17
N PHE A 59 12.92 18.45 20.57
CA PHE A 59 11.54 18.19 20.17
C PHE A 59 11.34 18.27 18.66
N TYR A 60 11.89 19.30 18.02
CA TYR A 60 11.87 19.43 16.56
C TYR A 60 12.42 18.16 15.88
N THR A 61 13.60 17.73 16.31
CA THR A 61 14.27 16.55 15.74
C THR A 61 13.46 15.29 15.97
N THR A 62 12.91 15.10 17.18
CA THR A 62 12.17 13.88 17.54
C THR A 62 10.79 13.79 16.93
N ILE A 63 10.11 14.93 16.73
CA ILE A 63 8.74 14.97 16.20
C ILE A 63 8.76 14.93 14.67
N PHE A 64 9.67 15.68 14.04
CA PHE A 64 9.70 15.83 12.59
C PHE A 64 10.74 14.94 11.90
N HIS A 65 11.59 14.26 12.67
CA HIS A 65 12.68 13.42 12.16
C HIS A 65 13.63 14.20 11.23
N LYS A 66 13.89 15.48 11.53
CA LYS A 66 14.68 16.41 10.70
C LYS A 66 16.00 16.78 11.36
N ASP A 67 17.00 17.06 10.54
CA ASP A 67 18.33 17.48 11.00
C ASP A 67 18.24 18.85 11.70
N PRO A 68 18.58 18.95 13.00
CA PRO A 68 18.51 20.21 13.74
C PRO A 68 19.50 21.26 13.24
N THR A 69 20.55 20.89 12.51
CA THR A 69 21.51 21.86 11.94
C THR A 69 20.90 22.69 10.81
N ALA A 70 19.78 22.25 10.23
CA ALA A 70 19.02 23.00 9.23
C ALA A 70 18.09 24.07 9.83
N ILE A 71 17.93 24.14 11.16
CA ILE A 71 17.14 25.19 11.80
C ILE A 71 17.83 26.54 11.55
N THR A 72 17.10 27.52 11.02
CA THR A 72 17.63 28.88 10.76
C THR A 72 17.25 29.88 11.83
N TYR A 73 16.31 29.54 12.71
CA TYR A 73 15.85 30.42 13.79
C TYR A 73 16.68 30.25 15.06
N ASP A 74 17.31 31.34 15.52
CA ASP A 74 18.18 31.38 16.70
C ASP A 74 17.47 31.87 17.98
N TYR A 75 16.21 32.31 17.88
CA TYR A 75 15.50 32.97 18.99
C TYR A 75 16.30 34.18 19.54
N THR A 76 16.52 34.25 20.86
CA THR A 76 17.36 35.26 21.54
C THR A 76 18.74 34.72 21.92
N VAL A 77 19.08 33.50 21.48
CA VAL A 77 20.32 32.80 21.82
C VAL A 77 21.45 33.25 20.90
N LYS A 78 22.68 33.30 21.42
CA LYS A 78 23.85 33.68 20.62
C LYS A 78 24.10 32.65 19.52
N ALA A 79 24.42 33.12 18.31
CA ALA A 79 24.65 32.26 17.15
C ALA A 79 25.75 31.18 17.36
N ALA A 80 26.77 31.48 18.17
CA ALA A 80 27.79 30.50 18.53
C ALA A 80 27.19 29.33 19.36
N ASP A 81 26.33 29.65 20.32
CA ASP A 81 25.69 28.67 21.20
C ASP A 81 24.63 27.86 20.44
N THR A 82 23.85 28.48 19.54
CA THR A 82 22.86 27.75 18.73
C THR A 82 23.51 26.72 17.83
N LYS A 83 24.66 27.06 17.21
CA LYS A 83 25.44 26.11 16.42
C LYS A 83 25.90 24.92 17.27
N ILE A 84 26.49 25.18 18.45
CA ILE A 84 26.94 24.15 19.38
C ILE A 84 25.77 23.22 19.79
N ILE A 85 24.61 23.81 20.08
CA ILE A 85 23.41 23.08 20.50
C ILE A 85 22.88 22.20 19.38
N ARG A 86 22.74 22.74 18.16
CA ARG A 86 22.25 21.96 17.01
C ARG A 86 23.15 20.77 16.70
N GLU A 87 24.46 20.94 16.75
CA GLU A 87 25.43 19.84 16.59
C GLU A 87 25.30 18.79 17.69
N ALA A 88 25.14 19.21 18.95
CA ALA A 88 24.93 18.29 20.07
C ALA A 88 23.61 17.51 19.94
N VAL A 89 22.54 18.17 19.51
CA VAL A 89 21.23 17.53 19.25
C VAL A 89 21.34 16.57 18.07
N LYS A 90 22.05 16.96 17.00
CA LYS A 90 22.29 16.08 15.85
C LYS A 90 22.98 14.80 16.29
N LEU A 91 24.11 14.91 16.99
CA LEU A 91 24.89 13.78 17.47
C LEU A 91 24.09 12.85 18.39
N ILE A 92 23.35 13.41 19.34
CA ILE A 92 22.69 12.61 20.39
C ILE A 92 21.35 12.04 19.89
N VAL A 93 20.65 12.77 19.04
CA VAL A 93 19.27 12.49 18.66
C VAL A 93 19.16 12.09 17.19
N PHE A 94 19.52 12.97 16.27
CA PHE A 94 19.28 12.76 14.84
C PHE A 94 20.10 11.60 14.25
N ASP A 95 21.37 11.50 14.64
CA ASP A 95 22.24 10.40 14.19
C ASP A 95 21.98 9.10 14.99
N SER A 96 20.97 9.10 15.88
CA SER A 96 20.67 8.02 16.82
C SER A 96 19.18 7.90 17.14
N LEU A 97 18.29 8.19 16.18
CA LEU A 97 16.83 8.26 16.38
C LEU A 97 16.24 6.99 17.00
N SER A 98 16.74 5.82 16.60
CA SER A 98 16.27 4.52 17.10
C SER A 98 16.52 4.30 18.59
N ASN A 99 17.55 4.93 19.17
CA ASN A 99 17.83 4.87 20.61
C ASN A 99 16.72 5.53 21.44
N TRP A 100 15.89 6.34 20.79
CA TRP A 100 14.85 7.18 21.38
C TRP A 100 13.45 6.73 20.99
N ASN A 101 13.31 5.51 20.45
CA ASN A 101 12.07 4.96 19.90
C ASN A 101 11.46 5.83 18.79
N VAL A 102 12.20 6.78 18.22
CA VAL A 102 11.70 7.63 17.14
C VAL A 102 11.53 6.77 15.88
N GLY A 103 10.32 6.77 15.31
CA GLY A 103 9.94 5.90 14.20
C GLY A 103 9.63 4.44 14.55
N LYS A 104 9.88 4.00 15.79
CA LYS A 104 9.75 2.59 16.19
C LYS A 104 8.30 2.10 16.13
N PHE A 105 7.39 2.97 16.58
CA PHE A 105 5.96 2.73 16.73
C PHE A 105 5.14 3.45 15.65
N ASP A 106 5.78 3.85 14.55
CA ASP A 106 5.06 4.41 13.40
C ASP A 106 4.18 3.32 12.77
N PRO A 107 3.01 3.69 12.19
CA PRO A 107 2.13 2.77 11.48
C PRO A 107 2.86 1.89 10.46
N LYS A 108 2.69 0.58 10.60
CA LYS A 108 3.20 -0.43 9.67
C LYS A 108 1.99 -1.09 9.00
N PRO A 109 1.40 -0.47 7.97
CA PRO A 109 0.25 -1.02 7.27
C PRO A 109 0.64 -2.33 6.60
N ASN A 110 -0.20 -3.34 6.80
CA ASN A 110 -0.06 -4.62 6.12
C ASN A 110 -1.42 -5.29 6.07
N PHE A 111 -1.63 -6.14 5.06
CA PHE A 111 -2.86 -6.91 4.93
C PHE A 111 -2.69 -8.12 4.01
N SER A 112 -3.61 -9.05 4.17
CA SER A 112 -3.90 -10.12 3.22
C SER A 112 -5.34 -10.03 2.77
N PHE A 113 -5.68 -10.69 1.67
CA PHE A 113 -7.07 -10.80 1.24
C PHE A 113 -7.30 -12.19 0.64
N THR A 114 -8.55 -12.64 0.75
CA THR A 114 -9.03 -13.82 0.03
C THR A 114 -9.88 -13.35 -1.14
N GLN A 115 -9.46 -13.68 -2.36
CA GLN A 115 -10.24 -13.41 -3.56
C GLN A 115 -11.36 -14.44 -3.70
N LYS A 116 -12.59 -13.95 -3.80
CA LYS A 116 -13.75 -14.66 -4.35
C LYS A 116 -14.00 -14.16 -5.78
N LYS A 117 -14.94 -14.74 -6.52
CA LYS A 117 -15.20 -14.41 -7.95
C LYS A 117 -15.07 -12.91 -8.27
N ASP A 118 -15.96 -12.11 -7.68
CA ASP A 118 -16.10 -10.67 -7.89
C ASP A 118 -15.82 -9.86 -6.62
N SER A 119 -15.43 -10.51 -5.52
CA SER A 119 -15.29 -9.87 -4.22
C SER A 119 -14.01 -10.26 -3.50
N ILE A 120 -13.59 -9.40 -2.59
CA ILE A 120 -12.47 -9.67 -1.69
C ILE A 120 -12.93 -9.59 -0.25
N GLU A 121 -12.38 -10.47 0.57
CA GLU A 121 -12.44 -10.38 2.02
C GLU A 121 -11.05 -10.03 2.52
N VAL A 122 -10.92 -8.83 3.10
CA VAL A 122 -9.63 -8.28 3.51
C VAL A 122 -9.41 -8.53 5.00
N SER A 123 -8.21 -8.98 5.34
CA SER A 123 -7.75 -9.15 6.71
C SER A 123 -6.60 -8.17 6.98
N ASN A 124 -6.83 -7.23 7.89
CA ASN A 124 -5.82 -6.31 8.35
C ASN A 124 -4.77 -7.03 9.20
N ALA A 125 -3.50 -6.74 8.91
CA ALA A 125 -2.35 -7.24 9.64
C ALA A 125 -1.41 -6.09 10.03
N SER A 126 -1.94 -4.87 10.16
CA SER A 126 -1.15 -3.69 10.50
C SER A 126 -0.61 -3.78 11.92
N SER A 127 0.52 -3.13 12.17
CA SER A 127 1.05 -2.89 13.52
C SER A 127 1.11 -1.40 13.81
N TYR A 128 0.92 -1.04 15.09
CA TYR A 128 0.98 0.34 15.59
C TYR A 128 0.01 1.28 14.86
N SER A 129 -1.26 0.88 14.76
CA SER A 129 -2.30 1.66 14.09
C SER A 129 -3.65 1.41 14.74
N THR A 130 -4.46 2.47 14.84
CA THR A 130 -5.82 2.40 15.38
C THR A 130 -6.87 2.82 14.36
N ASN A 131 -6.48 3.56 13.33
CA ASN A 131 -7.37 4.02 12.26
C ASN A 131 -6.94 3.42 10.91
N TYR A 132 -7.93 3.07 10.09
CA TYR A 132 -7.75 2.42 8.79
C TYR A 132 -8.61 3.10 7.73
N SER A 133 -8.03 3.37 6.57
CA SER A 133 -8.76 3.83 5.39
C SER A 133 -8.33 3.01 4.18
N TRP A 134 -9.30 2.44 3.49
CA TRP A 134 -9.11 1.59 2.33
C TRP A 134 -9.58 2.29 1.08
N THR A 135 -8.82 2.17 0.00
CA THR A 135 -9.30 2.49 -1.36
C THR A 135 -9.13 1.25 -2.22
N PHE A 136 -10.21 0.82 -2.88
CA PHE A 136 -10.24 -0.45 -3.60
C PHE A 136 -9.74 -0.37 -5.04
N GLY A 137 -9.52 0.84 -5.56
CA GLY A 137 -9.03 1.10 -6.93
C GLY A 137 -10.13 1.27 -7.97
N ASP A 138 -11.40 1.09 -7.59
CA ASP A 138 -12.60 1.22 -8.44
C ASP A 138 -13.44 2.46 -8.12
N GLY A 139 -12.91 3.37 -7.29
CA GLY A 139 -13.60 4.57 -6.79
C GLY A 139 -14.28 4.39 -5.43
N ASN A 140 -14.36 3.15 -4.90
CA ASN A 140 -14.94 2.89 -3.59
C ASN A 140 -13.88 2.88 -2.46
N SER A 141 -14.35 3.09 -1.23
CA SER A 141 -13.51 3.15 -0.03
C SER A 141 -14.20 2.55 1.20
N SER A 142 -13.44 2.23 2.24
CA SER A 142 -13.97 1.79 3.54
C SER A 142 -13.08 2.24 4.70
N ASN A 143 -13.67 2.43 5.88
CA ASN A 143 -12.93 2.70 7.12
C ASN A 143 -13.02 1.53 8.13
N LEU A 144 -13.59 0.40 7.73
CA LEU A 144 -13.62 -0.81 8.55
C LEU A 144 -12.22 -1.40 8.66
N GLN A 145 -11.91 -2.02 9.80
CA GLN A 145 -10.62 -2.71 9.97
C GLN A 145 -10.48 -3.88 8.98
N ASN A 146 -11.52 -4.72 8.84
CA ASN A 146 -11.53 -5.87 7.94
C ASN A 146 -12.74 -5.77 6.98
N PRO A 147 -12.64 -4.99 5.88
CA PRO A 147 -13.75 -4.82 4.96
C PRO A 147 -13.91 -6.02 4.01
N THR A 148 -15.14 -6.23 3.55
CA THR A 148 -15.46 -7.00 2.34
C THR A 148 -15.84 -6.03 1.24
N HIS A 149 -15.33 -6.25 0.03
CA HIS A 149 -15.62 -5.39 -1.13
C HIS A 149 -16.01 -6.20 -2.35
N VAL A 150 -17.00 -5.73 -3.11
CA VAL A 150 -17.49 -6.34 -4.35
C VAL A 150 -17.16 -5.40 -5.51
N TYR A 151 -16.47 -5.93 -6.52
CA TYR A 151 -16.13 -5.22 -7.74
C TYR A 151 -17.22 -5.40 -8.79
N ASN A 152 -17.71 -4.28 -9.34
CA ASN A 152 -18.75 -4.26 -10.36
C ASN A 152 -18.20 -4.30 -11.80
N SER A 153 -16.87 -4.26 -11.96
CA SER A 153 -16.18 -4.37 -13.24
C SER A 153 -15.00 -5.35 -13.14
N ILE A 154 -14.70 -6.01 -14.25
CA ILE A 154 -13.47 -6.80 -14.40
C ILE A 154 -12.30 -5.85 -14.60
N GLY A 155 -11.12 -6.25 -14.14
CA GLY A 155 -9.93 -5.43 -14.28
C GLY A 155 -8.88 -5.70 -13.21
N GLN A 156 -7.82 -4.90 -13.27
CA GLN A 156 -6.81 -4.82 -12.22
C GLN A 156 -7.08 -3.59 -11.36
N PHE A 157 -7.18 -3.79 -10.05
CA PHE A 157 -7.45 -2.73 -9.10
C PHE A 157 -6.33 -2.62 -8.08
N ASN A 158 -5.94 -1.38 -7.77
CA ASN A 158 -4.96 -1.12 -6.70
C ASN A 158 -5.71 -1.02 -5.36
N LEU A 159 -5.64 -2.09 -4.57
CA LEU A 159 -6.11 -2.09 -3.20
C LEU A 159 -5.04 -1.45 -2.32
N LYS A 160 -5.38 -0.31 -1.72
CA LYS A 160 -4.50 0.45 -0.82
C LYS A 160 -5.11 0.56 0.57
N LEU A 161 -4.27 0.34 1.58
CA LEU A 161 -4.54 0.63 2.98
C LEU A 161 -3.72 1.84 3.40
N GLU A 162 -4.35 2.85 3.98
CA GLU A 162 -3.72 3.89 4.78
C GLU A 162 -4.02 3.60 6.25
N ALA A 163 -2.96 3.41 7.05
CA ALA A 163 -3.06 3.19 8.48
C ALA A 163 -2.51 4.41 9.22
N GLU A 164 -3.17 4.78 10.31
CA GLU A 164 -2.84 5.98 11.08
C GLU A 164 -2.77 5.71 12.58
N GLN A 165 -1.80 6.37 13.22
CA GLN A 165 -1.64 6.46 14.67
C GLN A 165 -1.11 7.86 15.02
N CYS A 166 -1.80 8.56 15.93
CA CYS A 166 -1.37 9.86 16.45
C CYS A 166 -1.00 10.90 15.37
N GLY A 167 -1.73 10.92 14.24
CA GLY A 167 -1.48 11.82 13.11
C GLY A 167 -0.34 11.40 12.18
N VAL A 168 0.40 10.34 12.49
CA VAL A 168 1.37 9.71 11.58
C VAL A 168 0.62 8.74 10.69
N LYS A 169 0.88 8.82 9.38
CA LYS A 169 0.23 7.99 8.36
C LYS A 169 1.25 7.20 7.58
N SER A 170 0.90 5.97 7.23
CA SER A 170 1.67 5.15 6.30
C SER A 170 0.70 4.36 5.42
N SER A 171 1.16 3.93 4.24
CA SER A 171 0.31 3.16 3.34
C SER A 171 0.98 1.93 2.75
N PHE A 172 0.15 0.94 2.40
CA PHE A 172 0.56 -0.29 1.75
C PHE A 172 -0.45 -0.66 0.65
N SER A 173 0.03 -1.18 -0.47
CA SER A 173 -0.80 -1.51 -1.64
C SER A 173 -0.53 -2.92 -2.16
N LYS A 174 -1.59 -3.56 -2.67
CA LYS A 174 -1.52 -4.80 -3.44
C LYS A 174 -2.45 -4.72 -4.65
N THR A 175 -2.08 -5.39 -5.73
CA THR A 175 -2.94 -5.51 -6.91
C THR A 175 -3.94 -6.65 -6.71
N VAL A 176 -5.20 -6.34 -7.02
CA VAL A 176 -6.31 -7.29 -7.09
C VAL A 176 -6.68 -7.48 -8.56
N VAL A 177 -6.88 -8.71 -9.00
CA VAL A 177 -7.29 -9.02 -10.38
C VAL A 177 -8.66 -9.68 -10.36
N VAL A 178 -9.66 -8.98 -10.90
CA VAL A 178 -11.04 -9.47 -10.99
C VAL A 178 -11.32 -9.89 -12.43
N ILE A 179 -11.67 -11.16 -12.60
CA ILE A 179 -11.86 -11.79 -13.92
C ILE A 179 -13.29 -12.28 -14.16
N GLU A 180 -14.10 -12.39 -13.10
CA GLU A 180 -15.50 -12.79 -13.17
C GLU A 180 -16.36 -11.75 -12.45
N LEU A 181 -17.41 -11.28 -13.11
CA LEU A 181 -18.50 -10.56 -12.46
C LEU A 181 -19.58 -11.56 -12.06
N SER A 182 -20.21 -11.34 -10.91
CA SER A 182 -21.50 -11.95 -10.60
C SER A 182 -22.57 -11.36 -11.53
N LYS A 183 -22.62 -11.84 -12.77
CA LYS A 183 -23.90 -11.92 -13.44
C LYS A 183 -24.57 -13.16 -12.88
N LYS A 184 -25.71 -12.99 -12.21
CA LYS A 184 -26.68 -14.06 -12.06
C LYS A 184 -26.85 -14.64 -13.46
N ASP A 185 -26.45 -15.90 -13.67
CA ASP A 185 -26.71 -16.57 -14.93
C ASP A 185 -28.22 -16.55 -15.12
N THR A 186 -28.72 -15.69 -16.00
CA THR A 186 -30.09 -15.78 -16.48
C THR A 186 -30.09 -17.04 -17.32
N VAL A 187 -30.50 -18.15 -16.71
CA VAL A 187 -30.75 -19.42 -17.40
C VAL A 187 -31.67 -19.09 -18.58
N ILE A 188 -31.13 -19.18 -19.80
CA ILE A 188 -31.97 -19.22 -20.99
C ILE A 188 -32.70 -20.55 -20.91
N GLN A 189 -33.99 -20.53 -20.60
CA GLN A 189 -34.83 -21.71 -20.74
C GLN A 189 -34.92 -22.04 -22.23
N ASP A 190 -34.44 -23.21 -22.62
CA ASP A 190 -34.69 -23.77 -23.93
C ASP A 190 -36.19 -24.10 -24.01
N THR A 191 -36.96 -23.24 -24.70
CA THR A 191 -38.39 -23.42 -24.90
C THR A 191 -38.72 -24.53 -25.92
N THR A 192 -37.72 -25.27 -26.43
CA THR A 192 -37.94 -26.31 -27.45
C THR A 192 -37.83 -27.74 -26.92
N LYS A 193 -37.53 -27.96 -25.63
CA LYS A 193 -37.52 -29.30 -25.03
C LYS A 193 -38.40 -29.36 -23.79
N ASN A 194 -39.48 -30.15 -23.87
CA ASN A 194 -40.29 -30.59 -22.74
C ASN A 194 -39.53 -31.62 -21.87
N ASP A 195 -38.31 -31.29 -21.45
CA ASP A 195 -37.54 -32.07 -20.50
C ASP A 195 -36.92 -31.11 -19.47
N THR A 196 -37.45 -31.14 -18.25
CA THR A 196 -37.05 -30.30 -17.12
C THR A 196 -35.77 -30.78 -16.44
N SER A 197 -35.07 -31.74 -17.03
CA SER A 197 -33.75 -32.15 -16.59
C SER A 197 -32.73 -31.12 -17.06
N ALA A 198 -32.24 -30.28 -16.13
CA ALA A 198 -31.14 -29.36 -16.37
C ALA A 198 -29.96 -30.12 -16.99
N VAL A 199 -29.78 -29.98 -18.32
CA VAL A 199 -28.59 -30.49 -19.00
C VAL A 199 -27.44 -29.60 -18.56
N SER A 200 -26.78 -30.03 -17.49
CA SER A 200 -25.47 -29.54 -17.11
C SER A 200 -24.54 -29.87 -18.28
N ILE A 201 -23.90 -28.88 -18.90
CA ILE A 201 -23.01 -29.04 -20.07
C ILE A 201 -21.70 -29.79 -19.70
N LYS A 202 -21.68 -30.50 -18.56
CA LYS A 202 -20.50 -31.21 -18.05
C LYS A 202 -20.13 -32.49 -18.79
N GLU A 203 -20.85 -32.89 -19.84
CA GLU A 203 -20.63 -34.18 -20.51
C GLU A 203 -20.48 -34.12 -22.03
N ILE A 204 -19.81 -33.09 -22.57
CA ILE A 204 -19.09 -33.31 -23.83
C ILE A 204 -17.70 -32.70 -23.70
N GLY A 205 -16.71 -33.57 -23.44
CA GLY A 205 -15.27 -33.27 -23.49
C GLY A 205 -14.81 -32.89 -24.90
N LEU A 206 -15.40 -31.84 -25.48
CA LEU A 206 -14.94 -31.24 -26.71
C LEU A 206 -13.76 -30.34 -26.34
N ASN A 207 -12.56 -30.76 -26.72
CA ASN A 207 -11.44 -29.85 -26.94
C ASN A 207 -11.80 -28.88 -28.08
N ARG A 208 -12.72 -27.93 -27.82
CA ARG A 208 -13.13 -26.91 -28.79
C ARG A 208 -11.99 -25.93 -28.94
N LYS A 209 -11.13 -26.16 -29.94
CA LYS A 209 -10.05 -25.25 -30.27
C LYS A 209 -10.65 -23.95 -30.79
N LEU A 210 -10.38 -22.84 -30.10
CA LEU A 210 -10.78 -21.52 -30.55
C LEU A 210 -9.72 -20.98 -31.52
N ALA A 211 -10.15 -20.24 -32.53
CA ALA A 211 -9.26 -19.53 -33.43
C ALA A 211 -9.33 -18.04 -33.15
N ILE A 212 -8.26 -17.31 -33.49
CA ILE A 212 -8.16 -15.87 -33.28
C ILE A 212 -7.79 -15.23 -34.61
N ALA A 213 -8.64 -14.33 -35.09
CA ALA A 213 -8.44 -13.64 -36.36
C ALA A 213 -9.00 -12.20 -36.33
N PRO A 214 -8.39 -11.25 -37.05
CA PRO A 214 -7.17 -11.41 -37.85
C PRO A 214 -5.94 -11.60 -36.94
N ASN A 215 -4.88 -12.19 -37.49
CA ASN A 215 -3.58 -12.29 -36.82
C ASN A 215 -2.49 -12.38 -37.91
N PRO A 216 -1.73 -11.31 -38.19
CA PRO A 216 -1.63 -10.06 -37.43
C PRO A 216 -2.91 -9.22 -37.41
N ALA A 217 -3.07 -8.39 -36.37
CA ALA A 217 -4.24 -7.54 -36.16
C ALA A 217 -3.83 -6.08 -35.91
N ASN A 218 -4.66 -5.16 -36.39
CA ASN A 218 -4.45 -3.73 -36.18
C ASN A 218 -5.13 -3.26 -34.89
N ASN A 219 -6.45 -3.19 -34.86
CA ASN A 219 -7.16 -2.63 -33.70
C ASN A 219 -8.00 -3.66 -32.95
N THR A 220 -8.41 -4.74 -33.60
CA THR A 220 -9.32 -5.72 -33.02
C THR A 220 -8.93 -7.15 -33.42
N ILE A 221 -9.22 -8.08 -32.52
CA ILE A 221 -9.16 -9.53 -32.77
C ILE A 221 -10.51 -10.16 -32.44
N ASN A 222 -10.95 -11.12 -33.24
CA ASN A 222 -12.17 -11.87 -33.01
C ASN A 222 -11.84 -13.30 -32.56
N ILE A 223 -12.61 -13.82 -31.61
CA ILE A 223 -12.56 -15.21 -31.18
C ILE A 223 -13.56 -16.02 -32.01
N ILE A 224 -13.03 -16.92 -32.83
CA ILE A 224 -13.82 -17.77 -33.72
C ILE A 224 -13.98 -19.14 -33.08
N GLY A 225 -15.24 -19.50 -32.79
CA GLY A 225 -15.61 -20.82 -32.28
C GLY A 225 -16.85 -20.74 -31.39
N ALA A 226 -17.38 -21.91 -31.01
CA ALA A 226 -18.58 -21.98 -30.18
C ALA A 226 -18.22 -21.96 -28.69
N TYR A 227 -18.47 -20.83 -28.02
CA TYR A 227 -18.36 -20.65 -26.58
C TYR A 227 -19.60 -19.92 -26.03
N HIS A 228 -19.84 -20.05 -24.72
CA HIS A 228 -20.95 -19.37 -24.04
C HIS A 228 -20.48 -18.09 -23.34
N SER A 229 -19.39 -18.21 -22.58
CA SER A 229 -18.66 -17.13 -21.94
C SER A 229 -17.18 -17.49 -21.95
N ILE A 230 -16.30 -16.53 -22.16
CA ILE A 230 -14.85 -16.76 -22.04
C ILE A 230 -14.15 -15.55 -21.45
N ILE A 231 -13.26 -15.82 -20.50
CA ILE A 231 -12.33 -14.84 -19.96
C ILE A 231 -11.09 -14.86 -20.84
N TYR A 232 -10.65 -13.68 -21.28
CA TYR A 232 -9.39 -13.54 -21.98
C TYR A 232 -8.42 -12.67 -21.18
N THR A 233 -7.14 -13.02 -21.26
CA THR A 233 -6.04 -12.22 -20.70
C THR A 233 -4.94 -12.12 -21.72
N ILE A 234 -4.56 -10.89 -22.08
CA ILE A 234 -3.47 -10.59 -23.01
C ILE A 234 -2.25 -10.21 -22.18
N TYR A 235 -1.13 -10.88 -22.44
CA TYR A 235 0.18 -10.66 -21.85
C TYR A 235 1.15 -10.16 -22.90
N ASP A 236 2.08 -9.29 -22.52
CA ASP A 236 3.29 -9.07 -23.32
C ASP A 236 4.26 -10.26 -23.22
N ILE A 237 5.35 -10.24 -24.01
CA ILE A 237 6.37 -11.30 -24.01
C ILE A 237 7.10 -11.46 -22.68
N THR A 238 7.00 -10.49 -21.77
CA THR A 238 7.58 -10.57 -20.42
C THR A 238 6.65 -11.24 -19.42
N GLY A 239 5.41 -11.53 -19.83
CA GLY A 239 4.36 -12.08 -18.96
C GLY A 239 3.57 -11.01 -18.20
N SER A 240 3.73 -9.73 -18.53
CA SER A 240 2.94 -8.66 -17.90
C SER A 240 1.56 -8.61 -18.55
N VAL A 241 0.50 -8.63 -17.73
CA VAL A 241 -0.89 -8.48 -18.20
C VAL A 241 -1.08 -7.08 -18.78
N LYS A 242 -1.64 -6.98 -19.98
CA LYS A 242 -2.00 -5.74 -20.66
C LYS A 242 -3.49 -5.50 -20.73
N ILE A 243 -4.24 -6.54 -21.09
CA ILE A 243 -5.69 -6.47 -21.23
C ILE A 243 -6.28 -7.69 -20.55
N ILE A 244 -7.38 -7.48 -19.82
CA ILE A 244 -8.20 -8.55 -19.28
C ILE A 244 -9.65 -8.24 -19.59
N GLY A 245 -10.41 -9.25 -20.00
CA GLY A 245 -11.79 -9.05 -20.40
C GLY A 245 -12.60 -10.33 -20.38
N ARG A 246 -13.90 -10.18 -20.65
CA ARG A 246 -14.85 -11.27 -20.82
C ARG A 246 -15.62 -11.07 -22.11
N LEU A 247 -15.75 -12.14 -22.90
CA LEU A 247 -16.66 -12.21 -24.05
C LEU A 247 -17.85 -13.09 -23.67
N GLU A 248 -19.03 -12.71 -24.13
CA GLU A 248 -20.26 -13.48 -24.03
C GLU A 248 -20.66 -13.89 -25.45
N ALA A 249 -21.42 -14.98 -25.61
CA ALA A 249 -21.88 -15.43 -26.92
C ALA A 249 -22.56 -14.29 -27.72
N GLY A 250 -22.00 -13.96 -28.89
CA GLY A 250 -22.51 -12.90 -29.78
C GLY A 250 -21.76 -11.56 -29.67
N ASN A 251 -20.82 -11.42 -28.73
CA ASN A 251 -19.84 -10.33 -28.72
C ASN A 251 -18.43 -10.92 -28.69
N ASP A 252 -17.88 -11.15 -29.88
CA ASP A 252 -16.68 -11.98 -30.07
C ASP A 252 -15.41 -11.17 -30.37
N SER A 253 -15.50 -9.84 -30.31
CA SER A 253 -14.40 -8.93 -30.64
C SER A 253 -13.71 -8.40 -29.38
N ILE A 254 -12.39 -8.37 -29.42
CA ILE A 254 -11.51 -7.78 -28.41
C ILE A 254 -10.82 -6.57 -29.03
N ASP A 255 -10.95 -5.41 -28.40
CA ASP A 255 -10.20 -4.21 -28.75
C ASP A 255 -8.78 -4.28 -28.20
N ILE A 256 -7.81 -4.05 -29.08
CA ILE A 256 -6.37 -4.04 -28.81
C ILE A 256 -5.71 -2.74 -29.28
N THR A 257 -6.50 -1.69 -29.55
CA THR A 257 -6.03 -0.40 -30.09
C THR A 257 -4.95 0.23 -29.21
N ASP A 258 -5.05 0.09 -27.90
CA ASP A 258 -4.10 0.68 -26.93
C ASP A 258 -2.79 -0.12 -26.77
N LEU A 259 -2.67 -1.27 -27.44
CA LEU A 259 -1.41 -2.02 -27.46
C LEU A 259 -0.45 -1.41 -28.48
N SER A 260 0.83 -1.29 -28.10
CA SER A 260 1.90 -0.99 -29.04
C SER A 260 2.14 -2.15 -30.01
N ASP A 261 2.72 -1.88 -31.17
CA ASP A 261 3.04 -2.94 -32.14
C ASP A 261 4.04 -3.94 -31.55
N GLY A 262 3.77 -5.23 -31.75
CA GLY A 262 4.55 -6.28 -31.09
C GLY A 262 3.85 -7.63 -31.01
N ILE A 263 4.50 -8.55 -30.31
CA ILE A 263 3.99 -9.91 -30.08
C ILE A 263 3.40 -9.98 -28.68
N TYR A 264 2.21 -10.58 -28.58
CA TYR A 264 1.51 -10.82 -27.33
C TYR A 264 1.05 -12.27 -27.23
N LEU A 265 0.77 -12.71 -26.01
CA LEU A 265 0.12 -13.98 -25.72
C LEU A 265 -1.28 -13.71 -25.19
N ILE A 266 -2.29 -14.35 -25.76
CA ILE A 266 -3.64 -14.33 -25.23
C ILE A 266 -3.97 -15.69 -24.65
N ARG A 267 -4.38 -15.70 -23.39
CA ARG A 267 -4.92 -16.86 -22.70
C ARG A 267 -6.43 -16.75 -22.65
N LEU A 268 -7.11 -17.81 -23.05
CA LEU A 268 -8.55 -17.95 -23.09
C LEU A 268 -8.96 -19.04 -22.08
N SER A 269 -9.90 -18.75 -21.19
CA SER A 269 -10.37 -19.70 -20.17
C SER A 269 -11.84 -19.52 -19.82
N ASN A 270 -12.54 -20.64 -19.57
CA ASN A 270 -13.90 -20.72 -19.01
C ASN A 270 -13.99 -21.98 -18.13
N ALA A 271 -15.02 -22.10 -17.30
CA ALA A 271 -15.36 -23.31 -16.53
C ALA A 271 -15.49 -24.57 -17.41
N ASP A 272 -15.91 -24.44 -18.66
CA ASP A 272 -16.18 -25.58 -19.57
C ASP A 272 -15.03 -25.89 -20.54
N LEU A 273 -13.97 -25.07 -20.59
CA LEU A 273 -12.88 -25.21 -21.56
C LEU A 273 -11.54 -25.37 -20.84
N SER A 274 -10.72 -26.32 -21.31
CA SER A 274 -9.31 -26.33 -20.96
C SER A 274 -8.69 -25.00 -21.39
N PRO A 275 -7.86 -24.34 -20.55
CA PRO A 275 -7.27 -23.05 -20.90
C PRO A 275 -6.44 -23.16 -22.18
N GLN A 276 -6.68 -22.27 -23.14
CA GLN A 276 -5.95 -22.22 -24.41
C GLN A 276 -5.12 -20.96 -24.47
N THR A 277 -3.89 -21.06 -24.98
CA THR A 277 -2.99 -19.91 -25.17
C THR A 277 -2.64 -19.79 -26.64
N HIS A 278 -2.74 -18.58 -27.17
CA HIS A 278 -2.43 -18.26 -28.56
C HIS A 278 -1.45 -17.09 -28.63
N ARG A 279 -0.59 -17.09 -29.64
CA ARG A 279 0.24 -15.93 -29.99
C ARG A 279 -0.56 -15.01 -30.89
N ILE A 280 -0.59 -13.72 -30.57
CA ILE A 280 -1.14 -12.66 -31.43
C ILE A 280 -0.05 -11.65 -31.78
N VAL A 281 -0.16 -11.04 -32.96
CA VAL A 281 0.77 -10.00 -33.44
C VAL A 281 -0.03 -8.73 -33.69
N LYS A 282 0.33 -7.64 -33.01
CA LYS A 282 -0.22 -6.29 -33.18
C LYS A 282 0.63 -5.52 -34.20
N GLN A 283 -0.01 -4.91 -35.19
CA GLN A 283 0.59 -4.09 -36.24
C GLN A 283 -0.11 -2.75 -36.41
#